data_AF-A0A8G1ZTK8-F1
#
_entry.id   AF-A0A8G1ZTK8-F1
#
_cell.length_a   1.000
_cell.length_b   1.000
_cell.length_c   1.000
_cell.angle_alpha   90.00
_cell.angle_beta   90.00
_cell.angle_gamma   90.00
#
_symmetry.space_group_name_H-M   'P 1'
#
loop_
_entity.id
_entity.type
_entity.pdbx_description
1 polymer ?
#
loop_
_entity_poly.entity_id
_entity_poly.type
_entity_poly.pdbx_seq_one_letter_code
_entity_poly.pdbx_strand_id
1 'polypeptide(L)'
;MTRRVRGWAVAGVSALLLAGAATAAGPAVAAAGEQEQEGLGVAAASCTKTKKVYWGTPAASLPVSSGGSVNCLLGPGSSGSAVKALQHALARCHKVNLGAGGVDGIYGERTRAGVLAVQRAAGIAQDGVYGLQTQRSMNWDFQGGGQRFCGNIYVTP
;
A
#
# COMPACT_ATOMS: atom_id res chain seq x y z
N MET A 1 22.11 -51.75 27.99
CA MET A 1 22.06 -52.87 27.02
C MET A 1 22.18 -52.30 25.61
N THR A 2 22.94 -52.98 24.77
CA THR A 2 23.55 -52.54 23.51
C THR A 2 22.65 -52.68 22.26
N ARG A 3 23.07 -51.98 21.19
CA ARG A 3 22.82 -52.19 19.73
C ARG A 3 21.61 -51.45 19.16
N ARG A 4 21.79 -50.47 18.25
CA ARG A 4 22.26 -50.52 16.83
C ARG A 4 21.29 -51.22 15.87
N VAL A 5 20.72 -50.36 15.00
CA VAL A 5 20.36 -50.49 13.58
C VAL A 5 19.49 -51.64 13.07
N ARG A 6 18.49 -51.27 12.26
CA ARG A 6 18.10 -51.76 10.91
C ARG A 6 16.66 -51.30 10.69
N GLY A 7 16.35 -50.36 9.79
CA GLY A 7 16.45 -50.48 8.33
C GLY A 7 15.26 -51.31 7.86
N TRP A 8 14.48 -50.83 6.87
CA TRP A 8 13.79 -51.63 5.84
C TRP A 8 13.49 -50.74 4.63
N ALA A 9 13.60 -51.37 3.47
CA ALA A 9 13.67 -50.81 2.13
C ALA A 9 12.32 -50.90 1.39
N VAL A 10 12.09 -50.00 0.42
CA VAL A 10 11.16 -50.22 -0.70
C VAL A 10 11.81 -49.57 -1.92
N ALA A 11 12.52 -50.37 -2.73
CA ALA A 11 12.07 -50.96 -4.00
C ALA A 11 12.05 -49.94 -5.15
N GLY A 12 13.00 -50.09 -6.07
CA GLY A 12 13.21 -49.22 -7.21
C GLY A 12 12.32 -49.52 -8.41
N VAL A 13 12.29 -48.57 -9.35
CA VAL A 13 11.94 -48.81 -10.75
C VAL A 13 12.95 -48.07 -11.62
N SER A 14 13.47 -48.82 -12.57
CA SER A 14 14.62 -48.55 -13.42
C SER A 14 14.41 -47.43 -14.44
N ALA A 15 15.55 -46.86 -14.84
CA ALA A 15 15.73 -45.87 -15.88
C ALA A 15 15.18 -46.32 -17.26
N LEU A 16 14.56 -45.38 -17.96
CA LEU A 16 14.60 -45.33 -19.43
C LEU A 16 15.30 -44.04 -19.84
N LEU A 17 16.49 -44.19 -20.41
CA LEU A 17 17.21 -43.15 -21.16
C LEU A 17 16.65 -43.09 -22.58
N LEU A 18 16.17 -41.93 -23.00
CA LEU A 18 16.07 -41.55 -24.40
C LEU A 18 16.93 -40.29 -24.60
N ALA A 19 17.99 -40.45 -25.39
CA ALA A 19 18.80 -39.36 -25.91
C ALA A 19 18.05 -38.64 -27.05
N GLY A 20 18.10 -37.31 -27.11
CA GLY A 20 17.65 -36.58 -28.29
C GLY A 20 17.52 -35.06 -28.12
N ALA A 21 18.49 -34.34 -28.70
CA ALA A 21 18.44 -32.97 -29.22
C ALA A 21 18.20 -31.79 -28.25
N ALA A 22 19.28 -31.05 -28.01
CA ALA A 22 19.23 -29.65 -27.59
C ALA A 22 18.55 -28.79 -28.66
N THR A 23 17.46 -28.12 -28.29
CA THR A 23 17.06 -26.83 -28.87
C THR A 23 16.82 -25.87 -27.71
N ALA A 24 17.59 -24.79 -27.70
CA ALA A 24 17.45 -23.70 -26.75
C ALA A 24 16.35 -22.76 -27.27
N ALA A 25 15.22 -22.67 -26.56
CA ALA A 25 14.28 -21.55 -26.59
C ALA A 25 13.31 -21.65 -25.40
N GLY A 26 13.74 -21.04 -24.28
CA GLY A 26 13.02 -20.58 -23.09
C GLY A 26 11.69 -21.22 -22.65
N PRO A 27 11.62 -21.80 -21.43
CA PRO A 27 10.36 -21.91 -20.73
C PRO A 27 9.99 -20.55 -20.10
N ALA A 28 8.68 -20.29 -20.08
CA ALA A 28 8.04 -19.18 -19.42
C ALA A 28 8.56 -19.01 -17.98
N VAL A 29 9.15 -17.84 -17.70
CA VAL A 29 9.37 -17.41 -16.32
C VAL A 29 8.04 -16.90 -15.76
N ALA A 30 7.33 -17.82 -15.11
CA ALA A 30 6.46 -17.46 -14.00
C ALA A 30 7.32 -16.74 -12.96
N ALA A 31 7.33 -15.40 -12.98
CA ALA A 31 7.83 -14.62 -11.86
C ALA A 31 6.74 -14.64 -10.78
N ALA A 32 6.76 -15.74 -10.02
CA ALA A 32 6.30 -15.74 -8.64
C ALA A 32 7.09 -14.68 -7.86
N GLY A 33 6.47 -14.21 -6.78
CA GLY A 33 6.87 -12.99 -6.10
C GLY A 33 8.25 -13.01 -5.47
N GLU A 34 8.90 -11.86 -5.53
CA GLU A 34 9.81 -11.41 -4.50
C GLU A 34 9.09 -10.30 -3.72
N GLN A 35 8.40 -10.67 -2.64
CA GLN A 35 8.13 -9.73 -1.57
C GLN A 35 9.21 -9.94 -0.51
N GLU A 36 10.34 -9.27 -0.73
CA GLU A 36 11.44 -9.21 0.22
C GLU A 36 11.02 -8.30 1.38
N GLN A 37 10.70 -8.94 2.49
CA GLN A 37 10.35 -8.31 3.75
C GLN A 37 11.55 -8.44 4.68
N GLU A 38 12.40 -7.42 4.71
CA GLU A 38 13.56 -7.34 5.60
C GLU A 38 13.61 -5.94 6.26
N GLY A 39 13.73 -5.93 7.59
CA GLY A 39 14.68 -5.07 8.30
C GLY A 39 14.42 -3.57 8.41
N LEU A 40 13.99 -3.17 9.61
CA LEU A 40 14.48 -2.01 10.38
C LEU A 40 15.47 -1.07 9.64
N GLY A 41 14.96 0.01 9.04
CA GLY A 41 15.80 1.10 8.50
C GLY A 41 15.38 1.70 7.15
N VAL A 42 14.18 1.42 6.65
CA VAL A 42 13.79 1.77 5.28
C VAL A 42 13.24 3.19 5.20
N ALA A 43 13.85 4.03 4.34
CA ALA A 43 13.24 5.27 3.86
C ALA A 43 11.83 4.93 3.37
N ALA A 44 10.80 5.36 4.11
CA ALA A 44 9.45 4.88 3.89
C ALA A 44 9.05 5.11 2.42
N ALA A 45 8.63 4.03 1.77
CA ALA A 45 8.34 4.03 0.33
C ALA A 45 7.34 5.13 -0.02
N SER A 46 7.48 5.75 -1.20
CA SER A 46 6.51 6.75 -1.65
C SER A 46 5.17 6.08 -1.99
N CYS A 47 4.06 6.70 -1.60
CA CYS A 47 2.75 6.22 -2.02
C CYS A 47 2.57 6.56 -3.51
N THR A 48 2.32 5.55 -4.33
CA THR A 48 2.15 5.71 -5.79
C THR A 48 0.81 5.21 -6.29
N LYS A 49 0.13 4.37 -5.50
CA LYS A 49 -1.13 3.73 -5.85
C LYS A 49 -2.22 4.06 -4.83
N THR A 50 -3.44 3.65 -5.14
CA THR A 50 -4.57 3.73 -4.22
C THR A 50 -5.18 2.36 -3.99
N LYS A 51 -5.58 2.07 -2.76
CA LYS A 51 -6.34 0.87 -2.40
C LYS A 51 -7.68 1.28 -1.82
N LYS A 52 -8.77 0.59 -2.22
CA LYS A 52 -10.06 0.72 -1.55
C LYS A 52 -10.02 -0.05 -0.24
N VAL A 53 -10.35 0.63 0.86
CA VAL A 53 -10.54 0.01 2.18
C VAL A 53 -12.02 0.09 2.51
N TYR A 54 -12.55 -1.07 2.86
CA TYR A 54 -13.97 -1.30 3.09
C TYR A 54 -14.23 -1.51 4.57
N TRP A 55 -15.31 -0.91 5.04
CA TRP A 55 -15.99 -1.25 6.29
C TRP A 55 -17.43 -1.63 5.90
N GLY A 56 -17.58 -2.72 5.14
CA GLY A 56 -18.80 -3.01 4.38
C GLY A 56 -18.90 -2.20 3.07
N THR A 57 -20.11 -1.76 2.70
CA THR A 57 -20.36 -0.71 1.71
C THR A 57 -20.79 0.53 2.49
N PRO A 58 -20.05 1.66 2.52
CA PRO A 58 -19.14 2.25 1.51
C PRO A 58 -17.61 2.02 1.69
N ALA A 59 -16.80 2.52 0.73
CA ALA A 59 -15.34 2.35 0.70
C ALA A 59 -14.57 3.68 0.63
N ALA A 60 -13.41 3.75 1.29
CA ALA A 60 -12.47 4.86 1.18
C ALA A 60 -11.28 4.49 0.28
N SER A 61 -10.82 5.43 -0.53
CA SER A 61 -9.60 5.27 -1.34
C SER A 61 -8.39 5.80 -0.58
N LEU A 62 -7.44 4.93 -0.23
CA LEU A 62 -6.25 5.32 0.52
C LEU A 62 -4.97 5.23 -0.32
N PRO A 63 -4.02 6.17 -0.14
CA PRO A 63 -2.66 6.06 -0.66
C PRO A 63 -1.97 4.80 -0.15
N VAL A 64 -1.37 4.05 -1.06
CA VAL A 64 -0.53 2.88 -0.77
C VAL A 64 0.74 2.91 -1.61
N SER A 65 1.77 2.23 -1.14
CA SER A 65 2.99 1.99 -1.92
C SER A 65 2.70 1.13 -3.15
N SER A 66 3.68 1.01 -4.04
CA SER A 66 3.61 0.13 -5.21
C SER A 66 3.27 -1.33 -4.85
N GLY A 67 3.76 -1.79 -3.69
CA GLY A 67 3.51 -3.10 -3.09
C GLY A 67 2.24 -3.19 -2.23
N GLY A 68 1.39 -2.16 -2.19
CA GLY A 68 0.09 -2.20 -1.52
C GLY A 68 0.11 -1.91 -0.03
N SER A 69 1.25 -1.52 0.54
CA SER A 69 1.35 -1.13 1.95
C SER A 69 0.79 0.27 2.17
N VAL A 70 0.01 0.45 3.24
CA VAL A 70 -0.47 1.77 3.68
C VAL A 70 0.60 2.58 4.41
N ASN A 71 1.70 1.93 4.83
CA ASN A 71 2.83 2.59 5.47
C ASN A 71 3.77 3.15 4.39
N CYS A 72 3.38 4.28 3.81
CA CYS A 72 4.11 4.98 2.76
C CYS A 72 4.02 6.50 2.98
N LEU A 73 4.89 7.26 2.33
CA LEU A 73 4.95 8.72 2.44
C LEU A 73 4.47 9.43 1.18
N LEU A 74 3.83 10.59 1.38
CA LEU A 74 3.62 11.61 0.35
C LEU A 74 4.12 12.95 0.87
N GLY A 75 4.92 13.63 0.08
CA GLY A 75 5.47 14.94 0.39
C GLY A 75 5.67 15.78 -0.86
N PRO A 76 6.26 16.99 -0.73
CA PRO A 76 6.55 17.86 -1.86
C PRO A 76 7.24 17.11 -3.01
N GLY A 77 6.74 17.30 -4.23
CA GLY A 77 7.22 16.59 -5.43
C GLY A 77 6.55 15.23 -5.69
N SER A 78 5.78 14.69 -4.74
CA SER A 78 4.94 13.52 -5.00
C SER A 78 3.78 13.87 -5.93
N SER A 79 3.40 12.93 -6.79
CA SER A 79 2.26 13.12 -7.69
C SER A 79 1.55 11.80 -8.02
N GLY A 80 0.32 11.89 -8.53
CA GLY A 80 -0.43 10.76 -9.06
C GLY A 80 -1.70 10.44 -8.28
N SER A 81 -2.22 9.23 -8.46
CA SER A 81 -3.51 8.80 -7.88
C SER A 81 -3.49 8.82 -6.35
N ALA A 82 -2.36 8.46 -5.73
CA ALA A 82 -2.16 8.54 -4.29
C ALA A 82 -2.38 9.98 -3.77
N VAL A 83 -1.81 10.98 -4.43
CA VAL A 83 -2.00 12.39 -4.05
C VAL A 83 -3.43 12.84 -4.29
N LYS A 84 -4.08 12.41 -5.39
CA LYS A 84 -5.49 12.73 -5.63
C LYS A 84 -6.40 12.21 -4.53
N ALA A 85 -6.17 10.98 -4.06
CA ALA A 85 -6.93 10.41 -2.95
C ALA A 85 -6.78 11.23 -1.65
N LEU A 86 -5.54 11.62 -1.33
CA LEU A 86 -5.26 12.51 -0.20
C LEU A 86 -5.99 13.86 -0.34
N GLN A 87 -5.86 14.51 -1.50
CA GLN A 87 -6.49 15.79 -1.79
C GLN A 87 -8.01 15.74 -1.73
N HIS A 88 -8.64 14.67 -2.22
CA HIS A 88 -10.08 14.47 -2.07
C HIS A 88 -10.50 14.46 -0.59
N ALA A 89 -9.79 13.71 0.25
CA ALA A 89 -10.07 13.65 1.67
C ALA A 89 -9.83 15.02 2.35
N LEU A 90 -8.74 15.71 2.01
CA LEU A 90 -8.45 17.05 2.53
C LEU A 90 -9.56 18.06 2.18
N ALA A 91 -9.98 18.12 0.91
CA ALA A 91 -11.01 19.05 0.46
C ALA A 91 -12.38 18.74 1.06
N ARG A 92 -12.80 17.47 1.03
CA ARG A 92 -14.13 17.06 1.47
C ARG A 92 -14.27 16.96 2.98
N CYS A 93 -13.33 16.28 3.63
CA CYS A 93 -13.47 15.88 5.02
C CYS A 93 -12.78 16.82 6.00
N HIS A 94 -11.74 17.53 5.54
CA HIS A 94 -11.03 18.53 6.34
C HIS A 94 -11.28 19.97 5.88
N LYS A 95 -12.17 20.15 4.89
CA LYS A 95 -12.59 21.46 4.37
C LYS A 95 -11.40 22.34 3.94
N VAL A 96 -10.33 21.71 3.48
CA VAL A 96 -9.13 22.39 2.99
C VAL A 96 -9.41 23.00 1.62
N ASN A 97 -9.11 24.27 1.45
CA ASN A 97 -9.16 24.92 0.14
C ASN A 97 -7.89 24.60 -0.67
N LEU A 98 -8.03 23.78 -1.71
CA LEU A 98 -6.93 23.43 -2.63
C LEU A 98 -6.76 24.45 -3.77
N GLY A 99 -7.55 25.52 -3.79
CA GLY A 99 -7.53 26.55 -4.82
C GLY A 99 -8.20 26.12 -6.13
N ALA A 100 -8.02 26.94 -7.18
CA ALA A 100 -8.69 26.73 -8.47
C ALA A 100 -8.34 25.40 -9.16
N GLY A 101 -7.15 24.85 -8.91
CA GLY A 101 -6.73 23.54 -9.44
C GLY A 101 -7.42 22.35 -8.76
N GLY A 102 -8.02 22.55 -7.58
CA GLY A 102 -8.76 21.51 -6.87
C GLY A 102 -7.90 20.26 -6.61
N VAL A 103 -8.41 19.10 -7.05
CA VAL A 103 -7.73 17.80 -6.94
C VAL A 103 -6.94 17.53 -8.22
N ASP A 104 -5.73 18.08 -8.28
CA ASP A 104 -4.82 17.98 -9.44
C ASP A 104 -3.92 16.73 -9.40
N GLY A 105 -3.73 16.13 -8.23
CA GLY A 105 -2.82 15.01 -8.01
C GLY A 105 -1.36 15.42 -7.85
N ILE A 106 -1.07 16.68 -7.53
CA ILE A 106 0.28 17.21 -7.29
C ILE A 106 0.40 17.62 -5.82
N TYR A 107 1.45 17.14 -5.15
CA TYR A 107 1.72 17.52 -3.77
C TYR A 107 2.44 18.88 -3.75
N GLY A 108 1.68 19.94 -4.01
CA GLY A 108 2.14 21.32 -3.92
C GLY A 108 1.96 21.93 -2.53
N GLU A 109 2.21 23.22 -2.42
CA GLU A 109 2.13 23.99 -1.17
C GLU A 109 0.75 23.94 -0.51
N ARG A 110 -0.33 23.98 -1.31
CA ARG A 110 -1.70 23.90 -0.79
C ARG A 110 -2.02 22.53 -0.19
N THR A 111 -1.57 21.46 -0.85
CA THR A 111 -1.69 20.09 -0.32
C THR A 111 -0.91 19.95 0.98
N ARG A 112 0.34 20.47 1.03
CA ARG A 112 1.16 20.51 2.25
C ARG A 112 0.47 21.29 3.37
N ALA A 113 -0.08 22.47 3.09
CA ALA A 113 -0.82 23.26 4.07
C ALA A 113 -2.05 22.52 4.61
N GLY A 114 -2.75 21.78 3.75
CA GLY A 114 -3.84 20.90 4.16
C GLY A 114 -3.38 19.79 5.10
N VAL A 115 -2.27 19.11 4.78
CA VAL A 115 -1.69 18.09 5.65
C VAL A 115 -1.26 18.67 6.99
N LEU A 116 -0.63 19.85 7.01
CA LEU A 116 -0.28 20.55 8.23
C LEU A 116 -1.51 20.88 9.10
N ALA A 117 -2.62 21.29 8.48
CA ALA A 117 -3.86 21.56 9.19
C ALA A 117 -4.41 20.29 9.88
N VAL A 118 -4.39 19.16 9.18
CA VAL A 118 -4.77 17.86 9.75
C VAL A 118 -3.85 17.47 10.90
N GLN A 119 -2.54 17.57 10.71
CA GLN A 119 -1.56 17.24 11.74
C GLN A 119 -1.72 18.10 12.99
N ARG A 120 -1.98 19.40 12.80
CA ARG A 120 -2.27 20.33 13.89
C ARG A 120 -3.55 19.97 14.62
N ALA A 121 -4.63 19.69 13.89
CA ALA A 121 -5.92 19.31 14.49
C ALA A 121 -5.83 18.00 15.27
N ALA A 122 -4.98 17.07 14.83
CA ALA A 122 -4.74 15.80 15.50
C ALA A 122 -3.72 15.87 16.65
N GLY A 123 -3.02 16.99 16.84
CA GLY A 123 -1.98 17.11 17.87
C GLY A 123 -0.73 16.25 17.61
N ILE A 124 -0.44 15.92 16.35
CA ILE A 124 0.75 15.15 15.94
C ILE A 124 1.84 16.05 15.34
N ALA A 125 2.98 15.45 14.98
CA ALA A 125 4.07 16.17 14.33
C ALA A 125 3.59 16.91 13.06
N GLN A 126 3.86 18.22 12.98
CA GLN A 126 3.48 19.11 11.88
C GLN A 126 4.61 19.21 10.84
N ASP A 127 5.02 18.08 10.28
CA ASP A 127 6.08 18.02 9.26
C ASP A 127 5.58 18.37 7.85
N GLY A 128 4.26 18.37 7.63
CA GLY A 128 3.62 18.60 6.34
C GLY A 128 3.85 17.46 5.35
N VAL A 129 4.25 16.29 5.84
CA VAL A 129 4.40 15.04 5.10
C VAL A 129 3.27 14.10 5.52
N TYR A 130 2.59 13.56 4.53
CA TYR A 130 1.62 12.50 4.79
C TYR A 130 2.37 11.20 5.04
N GLY A 131 2.13 10.59 6.19
CA GLY A 131 2.60 9.25 6.55
C GLY A 131 1.59 8.51 7.41
N LEU A 132 1.98 7.38 8.00
CA LEU A 132 1.06 6.50 8.75
C LEU A 132 0.34 7.22 9.90
N GLN A 133 1.03 8.11 10.63
CA GLN A 133 0.41 8.88 11.72
C GLN A 133 -0.66 9.86 11.21
N THR A 134 -0.36 10.58 10.14
CA THR A 134 -1.31 11.47 9.46
C THR A 134 -2.51 10.67 8.92
N GLN A 135 -2.25 9.54 8.26
CA GLN A 135 -3.30 8.65 7.75
C GLN A 135 -4.26 8.19 8.85
N ARG A 136 -3.70 7.76 9.98
CA ARG A 136 -4.46 7.28 11.15
C ARG A 136 -5.29 8.35 11.82
N SER A 137 -4.88 9.60 11.71
CA SER A 137 -5.53 10.71 12.40
C SER A 137 -6.56 11.43 11.53
N MET A 138 -6.57 11.17 10.23
CA MET A 138 -7.40 11.92 9.28
C MET A 138 -8.68 11.18 8.90
N ASN A 139 -9.73 11.96 8.64
CA ASN A 139 -10.96 11.46 8.03
C ASN A 139 -10.80 11.30 6.52
N TRP A 140 -11.31 10.19 6.01
CA TRP A 140 -11.36 9.82 4.61
C TRP A 140 -12.79 9.89 4.09
N ASP A 141 -12.92 10.13 2.78
CA ASP A 141 -14.21 10.19 2.09
C ASP A 141 -14.63 8.77 1.67
N PHE A 142 -15.56 8.20 2.41
CA PHE A 142 -16.16 6.91 2.12
C PHE A 142 -17.29 7.07 1.11
N GLN A 143 -17.27 6.28 0.03
CA GLN A 143 -18.23 6.35 -1.07
C GLN A 143 -18.70 4.95 -1.47
N GLY A 144 -20.00 4.74 -1.64
CA GLY A 144 -20.57 3.49 -2.16
C GLY A 144 -22.01 3.25 -1.71
N GLY A 145 -22.80 2.52 -2.50
CA GLY A 145 -24.17 2.14 -2.13
C GLY A 145 -25.14 3.32 -1.92
N GLY A 146 -24.92 4.45 -2.61
CA GLY A 146 -25.68 5.68 -2.41
C GLY A 146 -25.30 6.49 -1.16
N GLN A 147 -24.40 5.95 -0.31
CA GLN A 147 -23.93 6.62 0.88
C GLN A 147 -22.57 7.28 0.66
N ARG A 148 -22.41 8.46 1.25
CA ARG A 148 -21.15 9.20 1.22
C ARG A 148 -20.95 9.98 2.51
N PHE A 149 -19.87 9.69 3.23
CA PHE A 149 -19.56 10.34 4.50
C PHE A 149 -18.06 10.45 4.74
N CYS A 150 -17.69 11.28 5.70
CA CYS A 150 -16.31 11.45 6.15
C CYS A 150 -16.09 10.66 7.45
N GLY A 151 -15.10 9.78 7.47
CA GLY A 151 -14.85 8.92 8.63
C GLY A 151 -13.39 8.50 8.74
N ASN A 152 -12.96 8.12 9.93
CA ASN A 152 -11.60 7.65 10.19
C ASN A 152 -11.53 6.11 10.11
N ILE A 153 -10.66 5.58 9.26
CA ILE A 153 -10.60 4.14 8.97
C ILE A 153 -10.25 3.23 10.17
N TYR A 154 -9.77 3.79 11.28
CA TYR A 154 -9.39 3.05 12.49
C TYR A 154 -10.37 3.23 13.65
N VAL A 155 -11.28 4.20 13.55
CA VAL A 155 -12.18 4.59 14.66
C VAL A 155 -13.65 4.35 14.29
N THR A 156 -14.00 4.34 13.01
CA THR A 156 -15.38 4.04 12.59
C THR A 156 -15.72 2.56 12.84
N PRO A 157 -16.87 2.26 13.46
CA PRO A 157 -17.34 0.89 13.73
C PRO A 157 -17.77 0.14 12.46
#